data_AF-A0A2R4JNS5-F1
#
_entry.id   AF-A0A2R4JNS5-F1
#
_cell.length_a   1.000
_cell.length_b   1.000
_cell.length_c   1.000
_cell.angle_alpha   90.00
_cell.angle_beta   90.00
_cell.angle_gamma   90.00
#
_symmetry.space_group_name_H-M   'P 1'
#
loop_
_entity.id
_entity.type
_entity.pdbx_description
1 polymer ?
#
loop_
_entity_poly.entity_id
_entity_poly.type
_entity_poly.pdbx_seq_one_letter_code
_entity_poly.pdbx_strand_id
1 'polypeptide(L)'
;MYDVSTRKRALALVAQGRSLNSASRETGISRAAIRSWQDRLEPLPRMAPPFPDPPSDRVAYAYLLGLYLGDGCISAHPRGSGHYLRIACAGYYAHWPHLFPQHGPGKKHERRIALEPWQQAIVDEHPWEFIRGLIHSDGCRITNWTEKTIGGVRKRYEYPRYFFTNLSGDVIRLFTDTLDHVGVEWKMANHRNISVARKASVALMDAHIGPKY
;
A
#
# COMPACT_ATOMS: atom_id res chain seq x y z
N MET A 1 16.46 -9.00 -22.03
CA MET A 1 17.92 -8.92 -21.79
C MET A 1 18.53 -10.20 -22.33
N TYR A 2 19.53 -10.13 -23.21
CA TYR A 2 20.15 -11.33 -23.80
C TYR A 2 20.98 -12.09 -22.78
N ASP A 3 20.84 -13.42 -22.76
CA ASP A 3 21.61 -14.33 -21.92
C ASP A 3 23.08 -14.42 -22.37
N VAL A 4 23.94 -14.96 -21.50
CA VAL A 4 25.40 -15.02 -21.72
C VAL A 4 25.76 -15.85 -22.95
N SER A 5 25.01 -16.91 -23.27
CA SER A 5 25.30 -17.76 -24.44
C SER A 5 25.04 -17.01 -25.74
N THR A 6 23.96 -16.22 -25.80
CA THR A 6 23.64 -15.35 -26.93
C THR A 6 24.71 -14.28 -27.13
N ARG A 7 25.24 -13.70 -26.04
CA ARG A 7 26.32 -12.71 -26.12
C ARG A 7 27.63 -13.32 -26.62
N LYS A 8 27.99 -14.50 -26.12
CA LYS A 8 29.17 -15.26 -26.58
C LYS A 8 29.10 -15.57 -28.07
N ARG A 9 27.92 -15.99 -28.57
CA ARG A 9 27.71 -16.22 -30.00
C ARG A 9 27.91 -14.95 -30.82
N ALA A 10 27.39 -13.82 -30.37
CA ALA A 10 27.55 -12.55 -31.09
C ALA A 10 29.02 -12.07 -31.10
N LEU A 11 29.75 -12.23 -29.99
CA LEU A 11 31.17 -11.89 -29.92
C LEU A 11 32.06 -12.84 -30.72
N ALA A 12 31.70 -14.12 -30.82
CA ALA A 12 32.44 -15.09 -31.64
C ALA A 12 32.43 -14.70 -33.13
N LEU A 13 31.31 -14.16 -33.63
CA LEU A 13 31.25 -13.62 -34.99
C LEU A 13 32.22 -12.45 -35.19
N VAL A 14 32.31 -11.55 -34.21
CA VAL A 14 33.23 -10.40 -34.26
C VAL A 14 34.69 -10.86 -34.16
N ALA A 15 34.98 -11.86 -33.33
CA ALA A 15 36.32 -12.44 -33.19
C ALA A 15 36.83 -13.12 -34.48
N GLN A 16 35.92 -13.58 -35.36
CA GLN A 16 36.24 -14.08 -36.70
C GLN A 16 36.54 -12.95 -37.72
N GLY A 17 36.70 -11.71 -37.27
CA GLY A 17 36.98 -10.56 -38.12
C GLY A 17 35.75 -9.95 -38.80
N ARG A 18 34.53 -10.39 -38.43
CA ARG A 18 33.30 -9.83 -39.00
C ARG A 18 33.03 -8.44 -38.43
N SER A 19 32.54 -7.53 -39.27
CA SER A 19 32.11 -6.20 -38.82
C SER A 19 30.87 -6.27 -37.92
N LEU A 20 30.72 -5.31 -37.01
CA LEU A 20 29.55 -5.20 -36.13
C LEU A 20 28.22 -5.13 -36.92
N ASN A 21 28.23 -4.51 -38.10
CA ASN A 21 27.07 -4.47 -39.01
C ASN A 21 26.67 -5.87 -39.52
N SER A 22 27.66 -6.71 -39.79
CA SER A 22 27.43 -8.09 -40.23
C SER A 22 26.89 -8.94 -39.08
N ALA A 23 27.54 -8.89 -37.92
CA ALA A 23 27.11 -9.64 -36.73
C ALA A 23 25.71 -9.23 -36.27
N SER A 24 25.38 -7.93 -36.36
CA SER A 24 24.06 -7.40 -36.02
C SER A 24 22.95 -7.91 -36.95
N ARG A 25 23.18 -7.93 -38.26
CA ARG A 25 22.21 -8.47 -39.23
C ARG A 25 21.96 -9.97 -39.06
N GLU A 26 23.01 -10.73 -38.73
CA GLU A 26 22.92 -12.18 -38.56
C GLU A 26 22.24 -12.60 -37.26
N THR A 27 22.50 -11.86 -36.17
CA THR A 27 21.98 -12.21 -34.84
C THR A 27 20.68 -11.49 -34.47
N GLY A 28 20.30 -10.44 -35.22
CA GLY A 28 19.19 -9.54 -34.87
C GLY A 28 19.49 -8.64 -33.65
N ILE A 29 20.72 -8.67 -33.14
CA ILE A 29 21.15 -7.91 -31.96
C ILE A 29 21.67 -6.54 -32.41
N SER A 30 21.37 -5.48 -31.67
CA SER A 30 21.84 -4.14 -32.02
C SER A 30 23.37 -4.03 -31.96
N ARG A 31 23.96 -3.25 -32.87
CA ARG A 31 25.41 -2.98 -32.90
C ARG A 31 25.92 -2.40 -31.59
N ALA A 32 25.11 -1.56 -30.94
CA ALA A 32 25.44 -0.96 -29.66
C ALA A 32 25.57 -2.02 -28.55
N ALA A 33 24.69 -3.02 -28.54
CA ALA A 33 24.75 -4.13 -27.58
C ALA A 33 25.99 -5.00 -27.84
N ILE A 34 26.26 -5.38 -29.10
CA ILE A 34 27.44 -6.18 -29.46
C ILE A 34 28.73 -5.45 -29.07
N ARG A 35 28.82 -4.14 -29.36
CA ARG A 35 29.98 -3.30 -28.95
C ARG A 35 30.14 -3.27 -27.44
N SER A 36 29.06 -3.05 -26.69
CA SER A 36 29.09 -3.05 -25.23
C SER A 36 29.57 -4.38 -24.63
N TRP A 37 29.33 -5.51 -25.31
CA TRP A 37 29.78 -6.81 -24.83
C TRP A 37 31.26 -7.09 -25.06
N GLN A 38 31.91 -6.37 -25.97
CA GLN A 38 33.37 -6.43 -26.12
C GLN A 38 34.07 -5.89 -24.87
N ASP A 39 33.49 -4.88 -24.24
CA ASP A 39 33.98 -4.32 -22.98
C ASP A 39 33.51 -5.15 -21.77
N ARG A 40 32.29 -5.71 -21.83
CA ARG A 40 31.70 -6.49 -20.73
C ARG A 40 30.71 -7.53 -21.21
N LEU A 41 31.15 -8.79 -21.22
CA LEU A 41 30.32 -9.93 -21.61
C LEU A 41 29.19 -10.18 -20.61
N GLU A 42 29.51 -10.19 -19.31
CA GLU A 42 28.54 -10.52 -18.27
C GLU A 42 27.47 -9.43 -18.11
N PRO A 43 26.17 -9.79 -17.99
CA PRO A 43 25.16 -8.82 -17.59
C PRO A 43 25.54 -8.20 -16.25
N LEU A 44 25.29 -6.90 -16.11
CA LEU A 44 25.26 -6.32 -14.78
C LEU A 44 24.27 -7.14 -13.94
N PRO A 45 24.66 -7.54 -12.71
CA PRO A 45 23.71 -8.17 -11.82
C PRO A 45 22.49 -7.26 -11.75
N ARG A 46 21.31 -7.83 -11.95
CA ARG A 46 20.07 -7.10 -11.70
C ARG A 46 20.15 -6.75 -10.23
N MET A 47 20.42 -5.48 -9.92
CA MET A 47 20.27 -4.98 -8.57
C MET A 47 18.77 -5.06 -8.28
N ALA A 48 18.31 -6.23 -7.84
CA ALA A 48 17.22 -6.26 -6.89
C ALA A 48 17.79 -5.47 -5.71
N PRO A 49 17.25 -4.28 -5.41
CA PRO A 49 17.67 -3.65 -4.18
C PRO A 49 17.46 -4.65 -3.03
N PRO A 50 18.31 -4.62 -1.99
CA PRO A 50 18.05 -5.42 -0.81
C PRO A 50 16.60 -5.17 -0.35
N PHE A 51 15.95 -6.22 0.17
CA PHE A 51 14.68 -6.02 0.88
C PHE A 51 14.90 -4.85 1.84
N PRO A 52 14.15 -3.75 1.72
CA PRO A 52 14.33 -2.63 2.62
C PRO A 52 14.07 -3.15 4.02
N ASP A 53 14.94 -2.79 4.97
CA ASP A 53 14.67 -2.98 6.37
C ASP A 53 13.31 -2.35 6.72
N PRO A 54 12.59 -2.87 7.73
CA PRO A 54 11.38 -2.25 8.21
C PRO A 54 11.58 -0.74 8.41
N PRO A 55 10.60 0.09 8.05
CA PRO A 55 10.75 1.54 8.13
C PRO A 55 11.13 1.96 9.54
N SER A 56 12.17 2.81 9.63
CA SER A 56 12.71 3.31 10.90
C SER A 56 11.68 4.09 11.71
N ASP A 57 10.80 4.83 11.04
CA ASP A 57 9.65 5.49 11.65
C ASP A 57 8.40 4.59 11.54
N ARG A 58 8.21 3.76 12.56
CA ARG A 58 7.10 2.79 12.64
C ARG A 58 5.75 3.46 12.88
N VAL A 59 5.73 4.57 13.62
CA VAL A 59 4.53 5.37 13.93
C VAL A 59 3.97 5.98 12.64
N ALA A 60 4.82 6.67 11.87
CA ALA A 60 4.43 7.24 10.59
C ALA A 60 4.02 6.15 9.58
N TYR A 61 4.74 5.02 9.59
CA TYR A 61 4.41 3.90 8.73
C TYR A 61 3.03 3.29 9.03
N ALA A 62 2.70 3.06 10.31
CA ALA A 62 1.39 2.52 10.71
C ALA A 62 0.24 3.42 10.22
N TYR A 63 0.38 4.74 10.37
CA TYR A 63 -0.57 5.71 9.85
C TYR A 63 -0.69 5.67 8.31
N LEU A 64 0.45 5.66 7.60
CA LEU A 64 0.47 5.56 6.14
C LEU A 64 -0.09 4.25 5.62
N LEU A 65 0.13 3.14 6.34
CA LEU A 65 -0.44 1.84 6.01
C LEU A 65 -1.96 1.88 6.11
N GLY A 66 -2.52 2.49 7.16
CA GLY A 66 -3.97 2.70 7.27
C GLY A 66 -4.52 3.50 6.08
N LEU A 67 -3.89 4.62 5.74
CA LEU A 67 -4.29 5.44 4.58
C LEU A 67 -4.19 4.66 3.25
N TYR A 68 -3.13 3.88 3.06
CA TYR A 68 -2.96 3.06 1.86
C TYR A 68 -4.04 1.99 1.75
N LEU A 69 -4.36 1.32 2.85
CA LEU A 69 -5.39 0.28 2.90
C LEU A 69 -6.81 0.83 2.80
N GLY A 70 -7.05 2.12 3.03
CA GLY A 70 -8.32 2.75 2.68
C GLY A 70 -8.38 3.24 1.24
N ASP A 71 -7.78 4.39 0.96
CA ASP A 71 -7.89 5.11 -0.33
C ASP A 71 -6.79 4.78 -1.34
N GLY A 72 -5.71 4.15 -0.87
CA GLY A 72 -4.49 4.00 -1.66
C GLY A 72 -4.63 3.05 -2.85
N CYS A 73 -4.16 3.49 -4.03
CA CYS A 73 -3.81 2.59 -5.14
C CYS A 73 -2.34 2.79 -5.52
N ILE A 74 -1.59 1.71 -5.73
CA ILE A 74 -0.26 1.83 -6.32
C ILE A 74 -0.40 1.72 -7.85
N SER A 75 0.21 2.64 -8.61
CA SER A 75 0.13 2.73 -10.07
C SER A 75 1.52 2.68 -10.70
N ALA A 76 1.70 1.91 -11.77
CA ALA A 76 2.97 1.83 -12.50
C ALA A 76 3.27 3.13 -13.27
N HIS A 77 4.55 3.52 -13.35
CA HIS A 77 5.01 4.65 -14.16
C HIS A 77 4.92 4.32 -15.66
N PRO A 78 4.48 5.23 -16.54
CA PRO A 78 4.40 5.00 -18.00
C PRO A 78 5.73 4.70 -18.72
N ARG A 79 6.87 4.71 -18.00
CA ARG A 79 8.23 4.54 -18.55
C ARG A 79 9.05 3.47 -17.82
N GLY A 80 8.42 2.62 -17.01
CA GLY A 80 8.96 1.32 -16.61
C GLY A 80 9.98 1.27 -15.46
N SER A 81 10.25 2.37 -14.75
CA SER A 81 11.24 2.39 -13.64
C SER A 81 10.70 2.92 -12.30
N GLY A 82 9.38 2.80 -12.03
CA GLY A 82 8.83 3.17 -10.73
C GLY A 82 7.35 2.79 -10.54
N HIS A 83 6.94 2.69 -9.26
CA HIS A 83 5.55 2.52 -8.82
C HIS A 83 5.20 3.72 -7.93
N TYR A 84 4.06 4.37 -8.16
CA TYR A 84 3.54 5.43 -7.30
C TYR A 84 2.57 4.84 -6.30
N LEU A 85 2.67 5.18 -5.02
CA LEU A 85 1.54 5.09 -4.11
C LEU A 85 0.67 6.35 -4.28
N ARG A 86 -0.56 6.21 -4.78
CA ARG A 86 -1.58 7.25 -4.73
C ARG A 86 -2.45 7.06 -3.49
N ILE A 87 -1.98 7.56 -2.37
CA ILE A 87 -2.84 8.35 -1.47
C ILE A 87 -2.82 9.78 -2.08
N ALA A 88 -3.72 10.71 -1.76
CA ALA A 88 -3.67 12.08 -2.32
C ALA A 88 -2.44 12.91 -1.84
N CYS A 89 -1.22 12.37 -1.99
CA CYS A 89 0.07 12.98 -1.73
C CYS A 89 1.08 12.33 -2.70
N ALA A 90 1.56 13.10 -3.69
CA ALA A 90 2.45 12.60 -4.73
C ALA A 90 3.92 12.60 -4.24
N GLY A 91 4.49 11.41 -3.99
CA GLY A 91 5.91 11.23 -3.64
C GLY A 91 6.56 10.09 -4.43
N TYR A 92 7.78 10.32 -4.94
CA TYR A 92 8.55 9.34 -5.73
C TYR A 92 9.51 8.55 -4.83
N TYR A 93 9.29 7.24 -4.69
CA TYR A 93 10.21 6.33 -4.02
C TYR A 93 10.16 4.93 -4.66
N ALA A 94 11.31 4.36 -5.03
CA ALA A 94 11.37 3.13 -5.81
C ALA A 94 10.89 1.88 -5.05
N HIS A 95 10.87 1.91 -3.71
CA HIS A 95 10.59 0.74 -2.87
C HIS A 95 9.17 0.68 -2.32
N TRP A 96 8.23 1.51 -2.81
CA TRP A 96 6.83 1.46 -2.40
C TRP A 96 6.20 0.05 -2.42
N PRO A 97 6.44 -0.80 -3.43
CA PRO A 97 5.89 -2.16 -3.43
C PRO A 97 6.42 -3.06 -2.32
N HIS A 98 7.61 -2.78 -1.77
CA HIS A 98 8.16 -3.54 -0.63
C HIS A 98 7.57 -3.06 0.69
N LEU A 99 7.30 -1.75 0.80
CA LEU A 99 6.61 -1.17 1.96
C LEU A 99 5.12 -1.52 1.97
N PHE A 100 4.54 -1.80 0.81
CA PHE A 100 3.14 -2.12 0.62
C PHE A 100 2.97 -3.35 -0.28
N PRO A 101 3.35 -4.54 0.22
CA PRO A 101 3.32 -5.79 -0.55
C PRO A 101 1.90 -6.20 -0.95
N GLN A 102 0.87 -5.58 -0.38
CA GLN A 102 -0.52 -5.74 -0.78
C GLN A 102 -0.82 -5.13 -2.17
N HIS A 103 0.15 -4.47 -2.81
CA HIS A 103 0.03 -4.04 -4.20
C HIS A 103 0.08 -5.22 -5.19
N GLY A 104 -0.77 -5.17 -6.21
CA GLY A 104 -0.83 -6.14 -7.29
C GLY A 104 -1.81 -5.70 -8.38
N PRO A 105 -1.84 -6.39 -9.53
CA PRO A 105 -2.74 -6.07 -10.64
C PRO A 105 -4.22 -6.30 -10.27
N GLY A 106 -5.12 -5.51 -10.86
CA GLY A 106 -6.57 -5.63 -10.63
C GLY A 106 -7.12 -4.72 -9.53
N LYS A 107 -8.43 -4.78 -9.27
CA LYS A 107 -9.07 -3.93 -8.26
C LYS A 107 -8.65 -4.36 -6.86
N LYS A 108 -8.49 -3.39 -5.96
CA LYS A 108 -8.06 -3.63 -4.57
C LYS A 108 -8.95 -4.60 -3.79
N HIS A 109 -10.26 -4.44 -3.90
CA HIS A 109 -11.23 -5.28 -3.18
C HIS A 109 -11.43 -6.68 -3.79
N GLU A 110 -10.87 -6.95 -4.96
CA GLU A 110 -10.88 -8.28 -5.59
C GLU A 110 -9.60 -9.08 -5.26
N ARG A 111 -8.62 -8.44 -4.60
CA ARG A 111 -7.33 -9.04 -4.23
C ARG A 111 -7.34 -9.45 -2.76
N ARG A 112 -6.56 -10.50 -2.44
CA ARG A 112 -6.22 -10.83 -1.05
C ARG A 112 -5.34 -9.73 -0.47
N ILE A 113 -5.72 -9.22 0.70
CA ILE A 113 -4.95 -8.22 1.46
C ILE A 113 -4.59 -8.85 2.80
N ALA A 114 -3.31 -9.15 2.99
CA ALA A 114 -2.78 -9.68 4.24
C ALA A 114 -1.54 -8.86 4.62
N LEU A 115 -1.37 -8.62 5.91
CA LEU A 115 -0.15 -7.99 6.44
C LEU A 115 0.97 -9.03 6.48
N GLU A 116 2.17 -8.63 6.05
CA GLU A 116 3.37 -9.42 6.32
C GLU A 116 3.65 -9.44 7.84
N PRO A 117 4.36 -10.44 8.37
CA PRO A 117 4.60 -10.56 9.81
C PRO A 117 5.21 -9.29 10.45
N TRP A 118 6.12 -8.61 9.74
CA TRP A 118 6.72 -7.37 10.22
C TRP A 118 5.73 -6.19 10.19
N GLN A 119 4.78 -6.16 9.24
CA GLN A 119 3.71 -5.15 9.23
C GLN A 119 2.74 -5.40 10.38
N GLN A 120 2.39 -6.65 10.64
CA GLN A 120 1.54 -7.02 11.76
C GLN A 120 2.19 -6.59 13.08
N ALA A 121 3.48 -6.87 13.28
CA ALA A 121 4.20 -6.43 14.48
C ALA A 121 4.16 -4.90 14.66
N ILE A 122 4.25 -4.12 13.57
CA ILE A 122 4.12 -2.66 13.64
C ILE A 122 2.69 -2.23 13.96
N VAL A 123 1.67 -2.89 13.41
CA VAL A 123 0.26 -2.59 13.71
C VAL A 123 -0.08 -2.95 15.16
N ASP A 124 0.46 -4.04 15.68
CA ASP A 124 0.28 -4.44 17.07
C ASP A 124 0.98 -3.46 18.03
N GLU A 125 2.12 -2.90 17.64
CA GLU A 125 2.86 -1.88 18.40
C GLU A 125 2.19 -0.49 18.33
N HIS A 126 1.62 -0.14 17.17
CA HIS A 126 1.04 1.17 16.88
C HIS A 126 -0.39 1.08 16.29
N PRO A 127 -1.35 0.50 17.04
CA PRO A 127 -2.69 0.23 16.52
C PRO A 127 -3.49 1.51 16.27
N TRP A 128 -3.27 2.55 17.09
CA TRP A 128 -4.02 3.80 17.00
C TRP A 128 -3.66 4.61 15.75
N GLU A 129 -2.39 4.63 15.38
CA GLU A 129 -1.89 5.23 14.15
C GLU A 129 -2.51 4.53 12.93
N PHE A 130 -2.55 3.20 12.94
CA PHE A 130 -3.19 2.41 11.90
C PHE A 130 -4.69 2.68 11.78
N ILE A 131 -5.43 2.64 12.90
CA ILE A 131 -6.86 2.99 12.97
C ILE A 131 -7.10 4.41 12.46
N ARG A 132 -6.28 5.36 12.90
CA ARG A 132 -6.36 6.77 12.48
C ARG A 132 -6.21 6.87 10.97
N GLY A 133 -5.24 6.18 10.38
CA GLY A 133 -5.03 6.15 8.93
C GLY A 133 -6.27 5.65 8.19
N LEU A 134 -6.84 4.52 8.61
CA LEU A 134 -8.05 3.95 8.00
C LEU A 134 -9.27 4.86 8.12
N ILE A 135 -9.47 5.47 9.29
CA ILE A 135 -10.58 6.40 9.53
C ILE A 135 -10.40 7.69 8.74
N HIS A 136 -9.17 8.18 8.60
CA HIS A 136 -8.89 9.37 7.81
C HIS A 136 -9.10 9.13 6.31
N SER A 137 -8.88 7.92 5.80
CA SER A 137 -9.21 7.61 4.40
C SER A 137 -10.70 7.35 4.19
N ASP A 138 -11.20 6.25 4.76
CA ASP A 138 -12.47 5.59 4.41
C ASP A 138 -13.51 5.69 5.54
N GLY A 139 -13.17 6.40 6.61
CA GLY A 139 -14.03 6.63 7.75
C GLY A 139 -14.59 8.04 7.81
N CYS A 140 -15.58 8.21 8.67
CA CYS A 140 -16.07 9.51 9.06
C CYS A 140 -16.50 9.50 10.53
N ARG A 141 -16.39 10.68 11.16
CA ARG A 141 -16.97 10.96 12.46
C ARG A 141 -18.14 11.91 12.26
N ILE A 142 -19.34 11.48 12.63
CA ILE A 142 -20.55 12.31 12.50
C ILE A 142 -21.20 12.51 13.86
N THR A 143 -21.92 13.62 14.01
CA THR A 143 -22.81 13.84 15.15
C THR A 143 -24.23 13.54 14.72
N ASN A 144 -24.79 12.44 15.22
CA ASN A 144 -26.21 12.15 15.05
C ASN A 144 -27.01 12.89 16.12
N TRP A 145 -28.30 13.07 15.85
CA TRP A 145 -29.23 13.63 16.84
C TRP A 145 -30.56 12.89 16.83
N THR A 146 -31.25 12.92 17.96
CA THR A 146 -32.61 12.42 18.12
C THR A 146 -33.36 13.31 19.10
N GLU A 147 -34.69 13.31 19.06
CA GLU A 147 -35.50 14.02 20.04
C GLU A 147 -36.12 13.03 21.02
N LYS A 148 -36.06 13.36 22.31
CA LYS A 148 -36.71 12.58 23.36
C LYS A 148 -37.49 13.51 24.28
N THR A 149 -38.74 13.16 24.53
CA THR A 149 -39.57 13.85 25.52
C THR A 149 -39.23 13.33 26.90
N ILE A 150 -38.80 14.20 27.80
CA ILE A 150 -38.49 13.87 29.20
C ILE A 150 -39.21 14.89 30.09
N GLY A 151 -40.12 14.40 30.93
CA GLY A 151 -40.95 15.27 31.78
C GLY A 151 -41.82 16.25 30.98
N GLY A 152 -42.34 15.83 29.82
CA GLY A 152 -43.18 16.68 28.95
C GLY A 152 -42.40 17.67 28.07
N VAL A 153 -41.09 17.85 28.28
CA VAL A 153 -40.25 18.73 27.46
C VAL A 153 -39.51 17.93 26.39
N ARG A 154 -39.60 18.36 25.12
CA ARG A 154 -38.79 17.79 24.03
C ARG A 154 -37.35 18.27 24.17
N LYS A 155 -36.41 17.33 24.29
CA LYS A 155 -34.97 17.61 24.31
C LYS A 155 -34.30 16.93 23.11
N ARG A 156 -33.43 17.67 22.43
CA ARG A 156 -32.54 17.14 21.40
C ARG A 156 -31.31 16.51 22.05
N TYR A 157 -31.06 15.26 21.73
CA TYR A 157 -29.93 14.47 22.18
C TYR A 157 -28.99 14.21 21.02
N GLU A 158 -27.77 14.71 21.14
CA GLU A 158 -26.72 14.50 20.16
C GLU A 158 -25.77 13.39 20.63
N TYR A 159 -25.34 12.55 19.69
CA TYR A 159 -24.41 11.48 19.98
C TYR A 159 -23.42 11.32 18.81
N PRO A 160 -22.10 11.42 19.09
CA PRO A 160 -21.09 11.19 18.08
C PRO A 160 -21.02 9.70 17.71
N ARG A 161 -20.71 9.42 16.45
CA ARG A 161 -20.58 8.08 15.89
C ARG A 161 -19.50 8.06 14.84
N TYR A 162 -18.67 7.03 14.86
CA TYR A 162 -17.76 6.73 13.75
C TYR A 162 -18.38 5.72 12.81
N PHE A 163 -18.14 5.91 11.52
CA PHE A 163 -18.38 4.93 10.47
C PHE A 163 -17.09 4.66 9.72
N PHE A 164 -16.95 3.42 9.24
CA PHE A 164 -15.91 3.01 8.33
C PHE A 164 -16.54 2.18 7.21
N THR A 165 -16.24 2.53 5.96
CA THR A 165 -16.82 1.86 4.79
C THR A 165 -15.70 1.36 3.89
N ASN A 166 -15.65 0.05 3.62
CA ASN A 166 -14.70 -0.49 2.65
C ASN A 166 -15.31 -1.65 1.86
N LEU A 167 -14.83 -1.86 0.63
CA LEU A 167 -15.27 -2.96 -0.22
C LEU A 167 -14.50 -4.27 0.04
N SER A 168 -13.29 -4.19 0.57
CA SER A 168 -12.45 -5.34 0.87
C SER A 168 -12.81 -5.91 2.24
N GLY A 169 -13.30 -7.16 2.26
CA GLY A 169 -13.53 -7.89 3.51
C GLY A 169 -12.25 -8.09 4.33
N ASP A 170 -11.10 -8.18 3.67
CA ASP A 170 -9.80 -8.25 4.34
C ASP A 170 -9.45 -6.96 5.08
N VAL A 171 -9.66 -5.80 4.46
CA VAL A 171 -9.43 -4.49 5.12
C VAL A 171 -10.41 -4.28 6.26
N ILE A 172 -11.68 -4.68 6.09
CA ILE A 172 -12.67 -4.65 7.17
C ILE A 172 -12.20 -5.48 8.35
N ARG A 173 -11.72 -6.71 8.11
CA ARG A 173 -11.20 -7.59 9.16
C ARG A 173 -9.98 -6.98 9.86
N LEU A 174 -9.00 -6.47 9.11
CA LEU A 174 -7.84 -5.79 9.70
C LEU A 174 -8.27 -4.62 10.59
N PHE A 175 -9.25 -3.82 10.14
CA PHE A 175 -9.80 -2.73 10.93
C PHE A 175 -10.46 -3.25 12.22
N THR A 176 -11.37 -4.23 12.12
CA THR A 176 -12.12 -4.74 13.27
C THR A 176 -11.23 -5.47 14.27
N ASP A 177 -10.27 -6.27 13.81
CA ASP A 177 -9.33 -6.98 14.68
C ASP A 177 -8.47 -5.98 15.47
N THR A 178 -8.06 -4.87 14.83
CA THR A 178 -7.32 -3.80 15.50
C THR A 178 -8.21 -3.05 16.50
N LEU A 179 -9.49 -2.79 16.18
CA LEU A 179 -10.43 -2.19 17.13
C LEU A 179 -10.63 -3.08 18.36
N ASP A 180 -10.77 -4.40 18.16
CA ASP A 180 -10.93 -5.37 19.24
C ASP A 180 -9.67 -5.38 20.13
N HIS A 181 -8.49 -5.33 19.54
CA HIS A 181 -7.21 -5.27 20.25
C HIS A 181 -7.13 -4.07 21.22
N VAL A 182 -7.66 -2.91 20.81
CA VAL A 182 -7.67 -1.69 21.65
C VAL A 182 -8.95 -1.52 22.48
N GLY A 183 -9.84 -2.51 22.50
CA GLY A 183 -11.08 -2.49 23.29
C GLY A 183 -12.17 -1.55 22.77
N VAL A 184 -12.14 -1.20 21.48
CA VAL A 184 -13.18 -0.40 20.83
C VAL A 184 -14.32 -1.30 20.37
N GLU A 185 -15.49 -1.13 20.98
CA GLU A 185 -16.67 -1.90 20.61
C GLU A 185 -17.34 -1.35 19.34
N TRP A 186 -17.54 -2.22 18.37
CA TRP A 186 -18.13 -1.88 17.08
C TRP A 186 -19.33 -2.79 16.73
N LYS A 187 -20.06 -2.41 15.68
CA LYS A 187 -21.12 -3.22 15.07
C LYS A 187 -20.97 -3.21 13.56
N MET A 188 -21.17 -4.38 12.94
CA MET A 188 -21.32 -4.49 11.50
C MET A 188 -22.74 -4.04 11.11
N ALA A 189 -22.85 -2.92 10.40
CA ALA A 189 -24.14 -2.45 9.89
C ALA A 189 -24.55 -3.21 8.62
N ASN A 190 -23.57 -3.57 7.79
CA ASN A 190 -23.68 -4.50 6.68
C ASN A 190 -22.27 -4.99 6.29
N HIS A 191 -22.16 -5.83 5.26
CA HIS A 191 -20.90 -6.42 4.82
C HIS A 191 -19.78 -5.43 4.41
N ARG A 192 -20.06 -4.13 4.33
CA ARG A 192 -19.09 -3.07 3.98
C ARG A 192 -18.90 -2.02 5.07
N ASN A 193 -19.84 -1.93 6.00
CA ASN A 193 -19.98 -0.78 6.89
C ASN A 193 -19.83 -1.21 8.35
N ILE A 194 -18.82 -0.65 9.00
CA ILE A 194 -18.59 -0.77 10.44
C ILE A 194 -19.03 0.52 11.11
N SER A 195 -19.62 0.38 12.29
CA SER A 195 -20.12 1.49 13.09
C SER A 195 -19.63 1.39 14.53
N VAL A 196 -19.07 2.48 15.05
CA VAL A 196 -18.74 2.66 16.47
C VAL A 196 -19.62 3.75 17.05
N ALA A 197 -20.54 3.38 17.94
CA ALA A 197 -21.54 4.29 18.51
C ALA A 197 -21.63 4.26 20.03
N ARG A 198 -20.92 3.32 20.70
CA ARG A 198 -20.91 3.27 22.16
C ARG A 198 -20.10 4.45 22.70
N LYS A 199 -20.66 5.16 23.67
CA LYS A 199 -20.07 6.40 24.21
C LYS A 199 -18.62 6.22 24.65
N ALA A 200 -18.30 5.14 25.35
CA ALA A 200 -16.93 4.86 25.82
C ALA A 200 -15.97 4.63 24.65
N SER A 201 -16.38 3.83 23.65
CA SER A 201 -15.58 3.54 22.47
C SER A 201 -15.38 4.76 21.57
N VAL A 202 -16.40 5.61 21.42
CA VAL A 202 -16.27 6.88 20.69
C VAL A 202 -15.33 7.84 21.41
N ALA A 203 -15.42 7.95 22.73
CA ALA A 203 -14.49 8.78 23.51
C ALA A 203 -13.05 8.28 23.40
N LEU A 204 -12.86 6.96 23.38
CA LEU A 204 -11.55 6.34 23.20
C LEU A 204 -10.98 6.63 21.80
N MET A 205 -11.80 6.53 20.75
CA MET A 205 -11.41 6.92 19.39
C MET A 205 -11.11 8.42 19.27
N ASP A 206 -11.92 9.28 19.90
CA ASP A 206 -11.73 10.74 19.90
C ASP A 206 -10.37 11.14 20.49
N ALA A 207 -9.93 10.45 21.55
CA ALA A 207 -8.64 10.70 22.19
C ALA A 207 -7.43 10.36 21.30
N HIS A 208 -7.60 9.49 20.30
CA HIS A 208 -6.48 8.94 19.52
C HIS A 208 -6.50 9.24 18.03
N ILE A 209 -7.65 9.53 17.41
CA ILE A 209 -7.72 9.77 15.96
C ILE A 209 -7.42 11.25 15.64
N GLY A 210 -7.95 12.17 16.45
CA GLY A 210 -7.87 13.59 16.15
C GLY A 210 -8.66 14.00 14.89
N PRO A 211 -8.58 15.27 14.49
CA PRO A 211 -9.24 15.77 13.28
C PRO A 211 -8.50 15.35 11.99
N LYS A 212 -9.27 15.22 10.91
CA LYS A 212 -8.78 15.04 9.53
C LYS A 212 -8.37 16.41 8.99
N TYR A 213 -7.08 16.63 8.74
CA TYR A 213 -6.54 17.86 8.13
C TYR A 213 -6.28 17.68 6.64
#